data_AF-A0A537W0P5-F1
#
_entry.id   AF-A0A537W0P5-F1
#
_cell.length_a   1.000
_cell.length_b   1.000
_cell.length_c   1.000
_cell.angle_alpha   90.00
_cell.angle_beta   90.00
_cell.angle_gamma   90.00
#
_symmetry.space_group_name_H-M   'P 1'
#
loop_
_entity.id
_entity.type
_entity.pdbx_description
1 polymer ?
#
loop_
_entity_poly.entity_id
_entity_poly.type
_entity_poly.pdbx_seq_one_letter_code
_entity_poly.pdbx_strand_id
1 'polypeptide(L)'
;MPAFAGSPVMLQYHEIKRAHPGCLLFFRMGDFYELFFEDAVAAAPALDIALTKRGRHNGADIPMCGVPVHTAEAYLARLIRAGFKVAICDQVEDPAEARRRGNKGPVKRAVVRVVTAGTLTEDGLLDARRHNYLAGIAEAGSEMGLAWLDLSTGSFALTPTSETALGGDLARLMPGEIVLPERLLARPALFELFGEWKSALTPLANPRFDSETARRRLENFYGVKALDGFGQFGRAEIAAAGALVDYVALTQQAWAQQGGAAYLMPPQR
;
A
#
# COMPACT_ATOMS: atom_id res chain seq x y z
N MET A 1 -12.25 -36.41 3.22
CA MET A 1 -12.10 -34.98 3.55
C MET A 1 -11.25 -34.36 2.45
N PRO A 2 -11.69 -33.32 1.72
CA PRO A 2 -10.78 -32.65 0.80
C PRO A 2 -9.55 -32.18 1.59
N ALA A 3 -8.36 -32.38 1.03
CA ALA A 3 -7.13 -31.86 1.64
C ALA A 3 -7.30 -30.35 1.87
N PHE A 4 -6.80 -29.82 2.99
CA PHE A 4 -6.94 -28.40 3.37
C PHE A 4 -6.64 -27.45 2.20
N ALA A 5 -5.65 -27.79 1.36
CA ALA A 5 -5.29 -27.00 0.19
C ALA A 5 -6.36 -26.89 -0.91
N GLY A 6 -7.24 -27.89 -1.06
CA GLY A 6 -8.37 -27.87 -1.99
C GLY A 6 -9.67 -27.39 -1.35
N SER A 7 -9.61 -26.91 -0.10
CA SER A 7 -10.79 -26.44 0.61
C SER A 7 -11.29 -25.12 0.02
N PRO A 8 -12.62 -24.83 0.11
CA PRO A 8 -13.17 -23.55 -0.34
C PRO A 8 -12.48 -22.32 0.27
N VAL A 9 -12.00 -22.42 1.52
CA VAL A 9 -11.29 -21.31 2.17
C VAL A 9 -9.90 -21.08 1.57
N MET A 10 -9.20 -22.13 1.16
CA MET A 10 -7.90 -22.00 0.49
C MET A 10 -8.03 -21.54 -0.96
N LEU A 11 -9.11 -21.90 -1.65
CA LEU A 11 -9.42 -21.32 -2.97
C LEU A 11 -9.64 -19.80 -2.86
N GLN A 12 -10.41 -19.36 -1.85
CA GLN A 12 -10.59 -17.93 -1.55
C GLN A 12 -9.27 -17.25 -1.18
N TYR A 13 -8.41 -17.89 -0.38
CA TYR A 13 -7.07 -17.38 -0.08
C TYR A 13 -6.25 -17.14 -1.34
N HIS A 14 -6.15 -18.12 -2.24
CA HIS A 14 -5.37 -17.99 -3.47
C HIS A 14 -5.92 -16.93 -4.42
N GLU A 15 -7.24 -16.79 -4.51
CA GLU A 15 -7.88 -15.74 -5.29
C GLU A 15 -7.49 -14.34 -4.78
N ILE A 16 -7.62 -14.12 -3.47
CA ILE A 16 -7.28 -12.84 -2.84
C ILE A 16 -5.78 -12.57 -2.94
N LYS A 17 -4.93 -13.58 -2.75
CA LYS A 17 -3.48 -13.48 -2.87
C LYS A 17 -3.04 -13.08 -4.28
N ARG A 18 -3.65 -13.67 -5.32
CA ARG A 18 -3.36 -13.29 -6.72
C ARG A 18 -3.73 -11.85 -7.03
N ALA A 19 -4.77 -11.32 -6.40
CA ALA A 19 -5.19 -9.93 -6.57
C ALA A 19 -4.24 -8.93 -5.87
N HIS A 20 -3.38 -9.39 -4.94
CA HIS A 20 -2.46 -8.55 -4.16
C HIS A 20 -1.02 -9.06 -4.26
N PRO A 21 -0.43 -9.09 -5.46
CA PRO A 21 0.95 -9.52 -5.64
C PRO A 21 1.91 -8.60 -4.87
N GLY A 22 2.98 -9.16 -4.33
CA GLY A 22 4.01 -8.42 -3.58
C GLY A 22 3.61 -7.98 -2.15
N CYS A 23 2.37 -8.24 -1.72
CA CYS A 23 1.95 -8.03 -0.33
C CYS A 23 1.94 -9.35 0.43
N LEU A 24 2.36 -9.36 1.68
CA LEU A 24 1.98 -10.41 2.63
C LEU A 24 0.46 -10.35 2.85
N LEU A 25 -0.20 -11.50 2.97
CA LEU A 25 -1.64 -11.56 3.19
C LEU A 25 -1.96 -11.98 4.63
N PHE A 26 -2.41 -11.04 5.45
CA PHE A 26 -3.04 -11.33 6.74
C PHE A 26 -4.45 -11.84 6.48
N PHE A 27 -4.62 -13.16 6.48
CA PHE A 27 -5.90 -13.79 6.15
C PHE A 27 -6.66 -14.19 7.42
N ARG A 28 -7.81 -13.56 7.69
CA ARG A 28 -8.54 -13.80 8.95
C ARG A 28 -9.12 -15.20 9.04
N MET A 29 -8.68 -15.94 10.04
CA MET A 29 -9.11 -17.28 10.41
C MET A 29 -9.54 -17.30 11.88
N GLY A 30 -10.80 -16.96 12.13
CA GLY A 30 -11.31 -16.80 13.49
C GLY A 30 -10.66 -15.60 14.18
N ASP A 31 -9.99 -15.86 15.30
CA ASP A 31 -9.30 -14.85 16.14
C ASP A 31 -7.83 -14.64 15.76
N PHE A 32 -7.39 -15.18 14.62
CA PHE A 32 -6.04 -15.05 14.10
C PHE A 32 -6.02 -14.46 12.69
N TYR A 33 -4.97 -13.71 12.38
CA TYR A 33 -4.51 -13.53 11.01
C TYR A 33 -3.48 -14.61 10.71
N GLU A 34 -3.79 -15.48 9.76
CA GLU A 34 -2.90 -16.54 9.29
C GLU A 34 -2.27 -16.15 7.95
N LEU A 35 -1.00 -16.50 7.78
CA LEU A 35 -0.26 -16.41 6.52
C LEU A 35 0.12 -17.82 6.09
N PHE A 36 0.15 -18.07 4.78
CA PHE A 36 0.43 -19.39 4.22
C PHE A 36 1.52 -19.34 3.16
N PHE A 37 2.16 -20.49 2.91
CA PHE A 37 3.16 -20.67 1.85
C PHE A 37 4.34 -19.70 2.00
N GLU A 38 4.73 -19.00 0.93
CA GLU A 38 5.87 -18.09 0.90
C GLU A 38 5.69 -16.93 1.87
N ASP A 39 4.46 -16.47 2.09
CA ASP A 39 4.18 -15.40 3.05
C ASP A 39 4.50 -15.83 4.48
N ALA A 40 4.18 -17.07 4.84
CA ALA A 40 4.51 -17.61 6.16
C ALA A 40 6.02 -17.71 6.35
N VAL A 41 6.73 -18.19 5.33
CA VAL A 41 8.19 -18.33 5.34
C VAL A 41 8.88 -16.98 5.47
N ALA A 42 8.38 -15.94 4.79
CA ALA A 42 8.93 -14.59 4.87
C ALA A 42 8.57 -13.87 6.18
N ALA A 43 7.33 -14.03 6.66
CA ALA A 43 6.84 -13.30 7.83
C ALA A 43 7.34 -13.88 9.15
N ALA A 44 7.44 -15.21 9.28
CA ALA A 44 7.85 -15.86 10.53
C ALA A 44 9.17 -15.31 11.14
N PRO A 45 10.29 -15.19 10.39
CA PRO A 45 11.52 -14.62 10.93
C PRO A 45 11.40 -13.12 11.25
N ALA A 46 10.70 -12.34 10.41
CA ALA A 46 10.50 -10.91 10.66
C ALA A 46 9.65 -10.65 11.93
N LEU A 47 8.71 -11.54 12.19
CA LEU A 47 7.82 -11.49 13.35
C LEU A 47 8.36 -12.25 14.56
N ASP A 48 9.49 -12.94 14.46
CA ASP A 48 10.02 -13.80 15.52
C ASP A 48 8.93 -14.72 16.10
N ILE A 49 8.21 -15.41 15.21
CA ILE A 49 7.16 -16.38 15.56
C ILE A 49 7.45 -17.73 14.92
N ALA A 50 6.88 -18.79 15.50
CA ALA A 50 7.05 -20.13 14.98
C ALA A 50 6.46 -20.27 13.56
N LEU A 51 7.28 -20.78 12.63
CA LEU A 51 6.81 -21.31 11.36
C LEU A 51 6.29 -22.73 11.59
N THR A 52 5.00 -22.93 11.35
CA THR A 52 4.30 -24.20 11.54
C THR A 52 3.77 -24.73 10.21
N LYS A 53 2.89 -25.74 10.25
CA LYS A 53 2.27 -26.32 9.07
C LYS A 53 0.80 -26.63 9.26
N ARG A 54 0.01 -26.45 8.19
CA ARG A 54 -1.43 -26.73 8.20
C ARG A 54 -1.86 -27.50 6.95
N GLY A 55 -1.99 -28.82 7.08
CA GLY A 55 -2.41 -29.69 5.99
C GLY A 55 -1.36 -29.84 4.89
N ARG A 56 -1.78 -30.34 3.72
CA ARG A 56 -0.91 -30.64 2.58
C ARG A 56 -1.45 -30.10 1.26
N HIS A 57 -0.55 -29.66 0.38
CA HIS A 57 -0.79 -29.26 -0.99
C HIS A 57 0.22 -29.94 -1.91
N ASN A 58 -0.23 -30.61 -2.99
CA ASN A 58 0.64 -31.31 -3.95
C ASN A 58 1.69 -32.24 -3.31
N GLY A 59 1.31 -32.93 -2.23
CA GLY A 59 2.20 -33.86 -1.50
C GLY A 59 3.14 -33.22 -0.47
N ALA A 60 3.24 -31.89 -0.42
CA ALA A 60 4.04 -31.16 0.57
C ALA A 60 3.17 -30.57 1.69
N ASP A 61 3.75 -30.38 2.88
CA ASP A 61 3.10 -29.69 3.99
C ASP A 61 2.98 -28.18 3.66
N ILE A 62 1.86 -27.54 3.99
CA ILE A 62 1.68 -26.09 3.75
C ILE A 62 2.31 -25.30 4.92
N PRO A 63 3.34 -24.48 4.69
CA PRO A 63 3.89 -23.58 5.70
C PRO A 63 2.83 -22.58 6.19
N MET A 64 2.78 -22.34 7.50
CA MET A 64 1.82 -21.43 8.11
C MET A 64 2.39 -20.75 9.36
N CYS A 65 2.16 -19.46 9.50
CA CYS A 65 2.31 -18.75 10.77
C CYS A 65 1.10 -17.84 10.98
N GLY A 66 0.89 -17.38 12.21
CA GLY A 66 -0.24 -16.52 12.49
C GLY A 66 -0.07 -15.68 13.75
N VAL A 67 -0.82 -14.59 13.80
CA VAL A 67 -0.82 -13.64 14.91
C VAL A 67 -2.23 -13.42 15.42
N PRO A 68 -2.46 -13.26 16.74
CA PRO A 68 -3.80 -12.96 17.25
C PRO A 68 -4.31 -11.61 16.73
N VAL A 69 -5.58 -11.53 16.36
CA VAL A 69 -6.19 -10.30 15.80
C VAL A 69 -6.05 -9.13 16.76
N HIS A 70 -6.24 -9.34 18.07
CA HIS A 70 -6.20 -8.30 19.09
C HIS A 70 -4.79 -7.70 19.33
N THR A 71 -3.72 -8.38 18.87
CA THR A 71 -2.35 -7.87 18.93
C THR A 71 -1.75 -7.61 17.54
N ALA A 72 -2.55 -7.75 16.48
CA ALA A 72 -2.07 -7.72 15.10
C ALA A 72 -1.37 -6.41 14.72
N GLU A 73 -1.75 -5.28 15.31
CA GLU A 73 -1.14 -3.97 15.04
C GLU A 73 0.35 -3.94 15.37
N ALA A 74 0.77 -4.53 16.49
CA ALA A 74 2.18 -4.60 16.86
C ALA A 74 3.00 -5.45 15.89
N TYR A 75 2.43 -6.57 15.41
CA TYR A 75 3.07 -7.42 14.41
C TYR A 75 3.11 -6.75 13.03
N LEU A 76 2.05 -6.05 12.66
CA LEU A 76 1.97 -5.23 11.47
C LEU A 76 3.11 -4.19 11.46
N ALA A 77 3.31 -3.47 12.57
CA ALA A 77 4.41 -2.52 12.73
C ALA A 77 5.77 -3.13 12.39
N ARG A 78 6.02 -4.35 12.88
CA ARG A 78 7.28 -5.07 12.66
C ARG A 78 7.46 -5.46 11.20
N LEU A 79 6.40 -5.92 10.53
CA LEU A 79 6.44 -6.24 9.10
C LEU A 79 6.72 -5.00 8.26
N ILE A 80 6.05 -3.87 8.55
CA ILE A 80 6.27 -2.63 7.82
C ILE A 80 7.72 -2.14 8.01
N ARG A 81 8.25 -2.17 9.24
CA ARG A 81 9.67 -1.82 9.50
C ARG A 81 10.66 -2.76 8.82
N ALA A 82 10.28 -4.01 8.59
CA ALA A 82 11.07 -4.97 7.83
C ALA A 82 10.91 -4.80 6.30
N GLY A 83 10.15 -3.81 5.84
CA GLY A 83 9.99 -3.47 4.42
C GLY A 83 8.87 -4.25 3.71
N PHE A 84 8.01 -4.97 4.44
CA PHE A 84 6.88 -5.66 3.84
C PHE A 84 5.68 -4.72 3.65
N LYS A 85 4.88 -5.02 2.62
CA LYS A 85 3.51 -4.52 2.49
C LYS A 85 2.55 -5.60 2.96
N VAL A 86 1.48 -5.24 3.65
CA VAL A 86 0.56 -6.22 4.24
C VAL A 86 -0.88 -5.92 3.83
N ALA A 87 -1.49 -6.84 3.09
CA ALA A 87 -2.92 -6.80 2.80
C ALA A 87 -3.69 -7.46 3.95
N ILE A 88 -4.61 -6.72 4.56
CA ILE A 88 -5.46 -7.19 5.65
C ILE A 88 -6.76 -7.70 5.06
N CYS A 89 -6.95 -9.02 5.10
CA CYS A 89 -8.13 -9.70 4.59
C CYS A 89 -9.04 -10.11 5.76
N ASP A 90 -10.17 -9.41 5.88
CA ASP A 90 -11.12 -9.57 6.98
C ASP A 90 -12.44 -10.21 6.49
N GLN A 91 -13.23 -10.72 7.43
CA GLN A 91 -14.58 -11.22 7.20
C GLN A 91 -15.52 -10.03 7.00
N VAL A 92 -16.14 -9.97 5.83
CA VAL A 92 -17.06 -8.87 5.44
C VAL A 92 -18.53 -9.29 5.50
N GLU A 93 -18.80 -10.54 5.85
CA GLU A 93 -20.15 -11.06 6.05
C GLU A 93 -20.61 -10.76 7.48
N ASP A 94 -21.86 -10.33 7.64
CA ASP A 94 -22.44 -10.13 8.97
C ASP A 94 -22.46 -11.47 9.74
N PRO A 95 -22.06 -11.50 11.03
CA PRO A 95 -22.04 -12.72 11.84
C PRO A 95 -23.38 -13.47 11.87
N ALA A 96 -24.52 -12.76 11.83
CA ALA A 96 -25.84 -13.36 11.77
C ALA A 96 -26.13 -13.99 10.40
N GLU A 97 -25.66 -13.38 9.30
CA GLU A 97 -25.77 -13.96 7.96
C GLU A 97 -24.89 -15.21 7.81
N ALA A 98 -23.66 -15.15 8.31
CA ALA A 98 -22.75 -16.31 8.35
C ALA A 98 -23.35 -17.47 9.16
N ARG A 99 -23.97 -17.18 10.32
CA ARG A 99 -24.68 -18.17 11.15
C ARG A 99 -25.92 -18.73 10.45
N ARG A 100 -26.73 -17.89 9.78
CA ARG A 100 -27.92 -18.31 9.02
C ARG A 100 -27.55 -19.23 7.85
N ARG A 101 -26.39 -18.99 7.22
CA ARG A 101 -25.91 -19.81 6.11
C ARG A 101 -25.35 -21.17 6.55
N GLY A 102 -24.95 -21.30 7.82
CA GLY A 102 -24.43 -22.54 8.39
C GLY A 102 -23.20 -23.04 7.63
N ASN A 103 -23.10 -24.35 7.38
CA ASN A 103 -21.97 -24.96 6.67
C ASN A 103 -21.99 -24.80 5.14
N LYS A 104 -22.84 -23.93 4.57
CA LYS A 104 -22.95 -23.76 3.11
C LYS A 104 -21.86 -22.81 2.57
N GLY A 105 -20.59 -23.21 2.69
CA GLY A 105 -19.43 -22.52 2.12
C GLY A 105 -18.66 -21.61 3.10
N PRO A 106 -17.48 -21.09 2.70
CA PRO A 106 -16.61 -20.28 3.57
C PRO A 106 -17.15 -18.86 3.75
N VAL A 107 -17.00 -18.29 4.95
CA VAL A 107 -17.34 -16.88 5.24
C VAL A 107 -16.75 -15.94 4.18
N LYS A 108 -17.52 -14.96 3.70
CA LYS A 108 -17.00 -14.01 2.72
C LYS A 108 -15.88 -13.16 3.33
N ARG A 109 -14.81 -13.00 2.58
CA ARG A 109 -13.65 -12.19 2.96
C ARG A 109 -13.25 -11.27 1.83
N ALA A 110 -12.75 -10.10 2.20
CA ALA A 110 -12.16 -9.16 1.27
C ALA A 110 -10.96 -8.48 1.94
N VAL A 111 -10.03 -8.00 1.12
CA VAL A 111 -8.99 -7.09 1.61
C VAL A 111 -9.66 -5.77 1.95
N VAL A 112 -9.64 -5.40 3.21
CA VAL A 112 -10.22 -4.14 3.69
C VAL A 112 -9.23 -2.99 3.62
N ARG A 113 -7.93 -3.31 3.64
CA ARG A 113 -6.83 -2.34 3.59
C ARG A 113 -5.52 -3.00 3.19
N VAL A 114 -4.66 -2.26 2.49
CA VAL A 114 -3.25 -2.61 2.29
C VAL A 114 -2.40 -1.60 3.06
N VAL A 115 -1.57 -2.10 3.96
CA VAL A 115 -0.70 -1.30 4.81
C VAL A 115 0.69 -1.28 4.22
N THR A 116 1.22 -0.08 4.02
CA THR A 116 2.55 0.17 3.47
C THR A 116 3.27 1.22 4.32
N ALA A 117 4.59 1.35 4.16
CA ALA A 117 5.37 2.29 4.96
C ALA A 117 4.90 3.74 4.84
N GLY A 118 4.45 4.18 3.66
CA GLY A 118 3.96 5.55 3.44
C GLY A 118 2.47 5.76 3.70
N THR A 119 1.70 4.73 4.03
CA THR A 119 0.23 4.83 4.17
C THR A 119 -0.28 4.52 5.58
N LEU A 120 0.60 4.65 6.57
CA LEU A 120 0.28 4.46 7.98
C LEU A 120 -0.57 5.61 8.51
N THR A 121 -1.59 5.27 9.30
CA THR A 121 -2.50 6.25 9.92
C THR A 121 -2.61 6.09 11.43
N GLU A 122 -2.19 4.95 11.97
CA GLU A 122 -2.36 4.60 13.38
C GLU A 122 -1.20 5.15 14.22
N ASP A 123 -1.56 5.78 15.33
CA ASP A 123 -0.60 6.36 16.27
C ASP A 123 0.44 5.34 16.76
N GLY A 124 0.06 4.06 16.92
CA GLY A 124 0.96 2.99 17.33
C GLY A 124 2.04 2.64 16.30
N LEU A 125 1.84 3.01 15.03
CA LEU A 125 2.75 2.75 13.92
C LEU A 125 3.60 3.98 13.55
N LEU A 126 3.13 5.17 13.90
CA LEU A 126 3.76 6.45 13.58
C LEU A 126 4.82 6.84 14.63
N ASP A 127 5.83 7.58 14.20
CA ASP A 127 6.77 8.25 15.12
C ASP A 127 6.30 9.70 15.31
N ALA A 128 5.82 10.03 16.51
CA ALA A 128 5.26 11.33 16.83
C ALA A 128 6.20 12.53 16.60
N ARG A 129 7.49 12.30 16.37
CA ARG A 129 8.49 13.37 16.15
C ARG A 129 8.80 13.65 14.69
N ARG A 130 8.22 12.89 13.76
CA ARG A 130 8.48 13.05 12.32
C ARG A 130 7.24 12.77 11.49
N HIS A 131 7.22 13.36 10.30
CA HIS A 131 6.22 13.03 9.31
C HIS A 131 6.42 11.63 8.74
N ASN A 132 5.32 10.98 8.35
CA ASN A 132 5.35 9.71 7.61
C ASN A 132 5.03 9.96 6.14
N TYR A 133 5.95 10.63 5.45
CA TYR A 133 5.69 11.05 4.07
C TYR A 133 5.69 9.87 3.10
N LEU A 134 4.64 9.85 2.26
CA LEU A 134 4.58 9.13 1.01
C LEU A 134 4.95 10.11 -0.10
N ALA A 135 6.06 9.87 -0.79
CA ALA A 135 6.51 10.68 -1.92
C ALA A 135 6.16 10.03 -3.27
N GLY A 136 5.91 10.85 -4.27
CA GLY A 136 5.64 10.47 -5.64
C GLY A 136 6.58 11.23 -6.57
N ILE A 137 7.24 10.53 -7.48
CA ILE A 137 8.16 11.13 -8.47
C ILE A 137 7.59 10.85 -9.85
N ALA A 138 7.56 11.86 -10.71
CA ALA A 138 7.10 11.71 -12.08
C ALA A 138 7.86 12.60 -13.06
N GLU A 139 7.73 12.26 -14.34
CA GLU A 139 8.24 13.05 -15.45
C GLU A 139 7.13 13.32 -16.46
N ALA A 140 7.18 14.51 -17.06
CA ALA A 140 6.36 14.88 -18.20
C ALA A 140 7.22 15.64 -19.22
N GLY A 141 7.57 14.98 -20.34
CA GLY A 141 8.55 15.52 -21.28
C GLY A 141 9.93 15.61 -20.63
N SER A 142 10.52 16.81 -20.59
CA SER A 142 11.81 17.09 -19.93
C SER A 142 11.67 17.57 -18.48
N GLU A 143 10.45 17.72 -17.98
CA GLU A 143 10.19 18.18 -16.62
C GLU A 143 10.12 16.99 -15.65
N MET A 144 10.61 17.20 -14.43
CA MET A 144 10.47 16.28 -13.31
C MET A 144 9.73 16.96 -12.16
N GLY A 145 8.87 16.21 -11.49
CA GLY A 145 8.04 16.70 -10.40
C GLY A 145 8.07 15.74 -9.22
N LEU A 146 8.02 16.34 -8.04
CA LEU A 146 7.92 15.65 -6.77
C LEU A 146 6.63 16.08 -6.10
N ALA A 147 5.88 15.11 -5.61
CA ALA A 147 4.74 15.34 -4.74
C ALA A 147 4.94 14.52 -3.48
N TRP A 148 4.44 14.97 -2.34
CA TRP A 148 4.46 14.18 -1.12
C TRP A 148 3.26 14.50 -0.24
N LEU A 149 2.79 13.51 0.49
CA LEU A 149 1.70 13.66 1.45
C LEU A 149 2.03 12.96 2.76
N ASP A 150 1.46 13.45 3.84
CA ASP A 150 1.37 12.73 5.11
C ASP A 150 -0.10 12.41 5.37
N LEU A 151 -0.44 11.13 5.23
CA LEU A 151 -1.81 10.66 5.32
C LEU A 151 -2.41 10.86 6.72
N SER A 152 -1.57 10.90 7.77
CA SER A 152 -2.03 11.10 9.15
C SER A 152 -2.47 12.54 9.43
N THR A 153 -1.88 13.51 8.73
CA THR A 153 -2.16 14.95 8.90
C THR A 153 -2.99 15.55 7.77
N GLY A 154 -3.11 14.83 6.66
CA GLY A 154 -3.72 15.35 5.44
C GLY A 154 -2.84 16.32 4.66
N SER A 155 -1.60 16.56 5.08
CA SER A 155 -0.70 17.48 4.37
C SER A 155 -0.36 16.94 2.99
N PHE A 156 -0.33 17.83 2.00
CA PHE A 156 -0.04 17.48 0.62
C PHE A 156 0.65 18.64 -0.08
N ALA A 157 1.85 18.39 -0.61
CA ALA A 157 2.64 19.40 -1.28
C ALA A 157 3.32 18.86 -2.55
N LEU A 158 3.60 19.78 -3.47
CA LEU A 158 4.13 19.55 -4.81
C LEU A 158 5.27 20.55 -5.05
N THR A 159 6.34 20.09 -5.70
CA THR A 159 7.41 20.97 -6.17
C THR A 159 7.97 20.47 -7.50
N PRO A 160 8.35 21.36 -8.43
CA PRO A 160 9.23 20.96 -9.52
C PRO A 160 10.57 20.49 -8.93
N THR A 161 11.19 19.50 -9.57
CA THR A 161 12.52 19.00 -9.22
C THR A 161 13.31 18.69 -10.49
N SER A 162 14.51 18.17 -10.36
CA SER A 162 15.37 17.72 -11.45
C SER A 162 16.16 16.49 -11.03
N GLU A 163 16.78 15.81 -11.99
CA GLU A 163 17.68 14.69 -11.69
C GLU A 163 18.78 15.07 -10.68
N THR A 164 19.26 16.32 -10.73
CA THR A 164 20.30 16.83 -9.82
C THR A 164 19.77 17.29 -8.46
N ALA A 165 18.54 17.81 -8.39
CA ALA A 165 17.95 18.32 -7.14
C ALA A 165 17.26 17.21 -6.31
N LEU A 166 16.79 16.15 -6.99
CA LEU A 166 15.98 15.09 -6.39
C LEU A 166 16.61 14.46 -5.14
N GLY A 167 17.93 14.28 -5.13
CA GLY A 167 18.64 13.69 -3.98
C GLY A 167 18.51 14.56 -2.72
N GLY A 168 18.71 15.87 -2.89
CA GLY A 168 18.53 16.84 -1.80
C GLY A 168 17.08 16.94 -1.35
N ASP A 169 16.13 16.90 -2.29
CA ASP A 169 14.70 16.90 -1.97
C ASP A 169 14.29 15.68 -1.15
N LEU A 170 14.70 14.47 -1.56
CA LEU A 170 14.41 13.23 -0.84
C LEU A 170 15.09 13.21 0.54
N ALA A 171 16.34 13.65 0.64
CA ALA A 171 17.05 13.73 1.91
C ALA A 171 16.41 14.71 2.90
N ARG A 172 15.82 15.81 2.41
CA ARG A 172 15.06 16.76 3.22
C ARG A 172 13.73 16.16 3.70
N LEU A 173 13.02 15.45 2.83
CA LEU A 173 11.71 14.89 3.14
C LEU A 173 11.80 13.61 3.98
N MET A 174 12.82 12.78 3.78
CA MET A 174 12.94 11.45 4.39
C MET A 174 11.67 10.61 4.25
N PRO A 175 11.13 10.40 3.02
CA PRO A 175 9.90 9.67 2.82
C PRO A 175 10.02 8.21 3.27
N GLY A 176 8.97 7.71 3.94
CA GLY A 176 8.88 6.29 4.32
C GLY A 176 8.61 5.38 3.12
N GLU A 177 8.04 5.93 2.05
CA GLU A 177 7.79 5.23 0.80
C GLU A 177 7.79 6.21 -0.38
N ILE A 178 8.32 5.77 -1.52
CA ILE A 178 8.45 6.56 -2.74
C ILE A 178 7.80 5.79 -3.88
N VAL A 179 6.69 6.29 -4.44
CA VAL A 179 6.11 5.74 -5.66
C VAL A 179 6.69 6.44 -6.89
N LEU A 180 7.02 5.66 -7.91
CA LEU A 180 7.62 6.17 -9.13
C LEU A 180 7.29 5.28 -10.33
N PRO A 181 7.26 5.82 -11.56
CA PRO A 181 7.06 5.00 -12.74
C PRO A 181 8.30 4.13 -12.99
N GLU A 182 8.08 2.86 -13.35
CA GLU A 182 9.15 1.88 -13.63
C GLU A 182 10.23 2.42 -14.58
N ARG A 183 9.86 3.26 -15.55
CA ARG A 183 10.81 3.87 -16.51
C ARG A 183 11.91 4.71 -15.86
N LEU A 184 11.68 5.28 -14.67
CA LEU A 184 12.70 6.05 -13.97
C LEU A 184 13.83 5.17 -13.44
N LEU A 185 13.53 3.92 -13.05
CA LEU A 185 14.56 2.98 -12.61
C LEU A 185 15.52 2.57 -13.73
N ALA A 186 15.09 2.68 -14.99
CA ALA A 186 15.92 2.39 -16.15
C ALA A 186 16.85 3.55 -16.53
N ARG A 187 16.78 4.72 -15.86
CA ARG A 187 17.66 5.86 -16.15
C ARG A 187 19.00 5.72 -15.44
N PRO A 188 20.12 5.65 -16.17
CA PRO A 188 21.45 5.53 -15.56
C PRO A 188 21.78 6.68 -14.59
N ALA A 189 21.34 7.91 -14.91
CA ALA A 189 21.60 9.09 -14.09
C ALA A 189 20.96 9.03 -12.69
N LEU A 190 19.89 8.24 -12.51
CA LEU A 190 19.17 8.10 -11.26
C LEU A 190 19.52 6.80 -10.51
N PHE A 191 20.36 5.94 -11.09
CA PHE A 191 20.63 4.61 -10.54
C PHE A 191 21.23 4.68 -9.13
N GLU A 192 22.30 5.46 -8.96
CA GLU A 192 22.96 5.62 -7.66
C GLU A 192 22.03 6.28 -6.63
N LEU A 193 21.30 7.31 -7.04
CA LEU A 193 20.31 7.99 -6.20
C LEU A 193 19.26 7.00 -5.70
N PHE A 194 18.67 6.18 -6.57
CA PHE A 194 17.69 5.17 -6.17
C PHE A 194 18.30 4.02 -5.36
N GLY A 195 19.60 3.79 -5.44
CA GLY A 195 20.32 2.83 -4.61
C GLY A 195 20.19 3.13 -3.12
N GLU A 196 20.30 4.40 -2.72
CA GLU A 196 20.15 4.84 -1.33
C GLU A 196 18.72 4.64 -0.78
N TRP A 197 17.73 4.71 -1.67
CA TRP A 197 16.31 4.65 -1.32
C TRP A 197 15.66 3.30 -1.60
N LYS A 198 16.43 2.28 -1.98
CA LYS A 198 15.92 0.99 -2.53
C LYS A 198 14.80 0.35 -1.70
N SER A 199 14.86 0.43 -0.37
CA SER A 199 13.84 -0.12 0.53
C SER A 199 12.53 0.69 0.59
N ALA A 200 12.57 1.98 0.21
CA ALA A 200 11.41 2.86 0.15
C ALA A 200 10.76 2.89 -1.25
N LEU A 201 11.46 2.42 -2.29
CA LEU A 201 10.94 2.48 -3.67
C LEU A 201 9.78 1.52 -3.90
N THR A 202 8.73 2.06 -4.50
CA THR A 202 7.56 1.34 -4.98
C THR A 202 7.35 1.66 -6.46
N PRO A 203 7.95 0.85 -7.35
CA PRO A 203 7.77 1.02 -8.79
C PRO A 203 6.33 0.68 -9.17
N LEU A 204 5.72 1.57 -9.93
CA LEU A 204 4.35 1.42 -10.42
C LEU A 204 4.31 1.53 -11.95
N ALA A 205 3.29 0.93 -12.55
CA ALA A 205 3.11 0.94 -14.00
C ALA A 205 3.09 2.37 -14.57
N ASN A 206 3.86 2.58 -15.62
CA ASN A 206 4.07 3.87 -16.28
C ASN A 206 2.79 4.70 -16.54
N PRO A 207 1.65 4.12 -16.97
CA PRO A 207 0.43 4.88 -17.26
C PRO A 207 -0.21 5.56 -16.04
N ARG A 208 0.10 5.13 -14.80
CA ARG A 208 -0.43 5.77 -13.59
C ARG A 208 0.06 7.21 -13.40
N PHE A 209 1.17 7.55 -14.05
CA PHE A 209 1.84 8.86 -14.03
C PHE A 209 1.61 9.65 -15.31
N ASP A 210 0.53 9.37 -16.06
CA ASP A 210 0.12 10.23 -17.17
C ASP A 210 -0.43 11.56 -16.64
N SER A 211 0.14 12.69 -17.07
CA SER A 211 -0.18 14.02 -16.53
C SER A 211 -1.63 14.45 -16.77
N GLU A 212 -2.25 14.04 -17.87
CA GLU A 212 -3.63 14.43 -18.20
C GLU A 212 -4.63 13.62 -17.37
N THR A 213 -4.39 12.32 -17.24
CA THR A 213 -5.19 11.43 -16.40
C THR A 213 -5.04 11.81 -14.93
N ALA A 214 -3.83 12.15 -14.49
CA ALA A 214 -3.55 12.62 -13.14
C ALA A 214 -4.29 13.93 -12.82
N ARG A 215 -4.30 14.89 -13.77
CA ARG A 215 -5.08 16.14 -13.64
C ARG A 215 -6.56 15.86 -13.42
N ARG A 216 -7.19 15.07 -14.30
CA ARG A 216 -8.60 14.69 -14.17
C ARG A 216 -8.88 13.99 -12.85
N ARG A 217 -7.96 13.12 -12.40
CA ARG A 217 -8.08 12.42 -11.12
C ARG A 217 -8.10 13.41 -9.95
N LEU A 218 -7.19 14.38 -9.93
CA LEU A 218 -7.13 15.40 -8.87
C LEU A 218 -8.35 16.32 -8.90
N GLU A 219 -8.77 16.78 -10.08
CA GLU A 219 -9.96 17.62 -10.25
C GLU A 219 -11.22 16.91 -9.75
N ASN A 220 -11.42 15.65 -10.15
CA ASN A 220 -12.52 14.82 -9.66
C ASN A 220 -12.42 14.56 -8.15
N PHE A 221 -11.22 14.30 -7.65
CA PHE A 221 -10.98 14.04 -6.24
C PHE A 221 -11.40 15.25 -5.39
N TYR A 222 -10.93 16.45 -5.72
CA TYR A 222 -11.28 17.67 -4.97
C TYR A 222 -12.64 18.27 -5.34
N GLY A 223 -13.36 17.72 -6.34
CA GLY A 223 -14.63 18.26 -6.80
C GLY A 223 -14.51 19.64 -7.46
N VAL A 224 -13.37 19.95 -8.10
CA VAL A 224 -13.09 21.24 -8.74
C VAL A 224 -13.04 21.10 -10.25
N LYS A 225 -13.33 22.18 -10.98
CA LYS A 225 -13.24 22.22 -12.45
C LYS A 225 -11.81 22.39 -12.97
N ALA A 226 -10.94 22.95 -12.14
CA ALA A 226 -9.56 23.25 -12.46
C ALA A 226 -8.75 23.34 -11.17
N LEU A 227 -7.46 22.99 -11.23
CA LEU A 227 -6.55 23.03 -10.09
C LEU A 227 -5.97 24.41 -9.80
N ASP A 228 -6.19 25.38 -10.69
CA ASP A 228 -5.66 26.76 -10.62
C ASP A 228 -6.03 27.48 -9.31
N GLY A 229 -7.13 27.09 -8.68
CA GLY A 229 -7.54 27.60 -7.36
C GLY A 229 -6.64 27.15 -6.20
N PHE A 230 -5.82 26.11 -6.39
CA PHE A 230 -4.86 25.61 -5.40
C PHE A 230 -3.44 26.09 -5.68
N GLY A 231 -3.14 26.40 -6.95
CA GLY A 231 -1.84 26.91 -7.37
C GLY A 231 -1.53 26.58 -8.83
N GLN A 232 -0.42 27.13 -9.33
CA GLN A 232 0.11 26.78 -10.64
C GLN A 232 1.17 25.67 -10.50
N PHE A 233 0.81 24.49 -10.98
CA PHE A 233 1.64 23.29 -10.95
C PHE A 233 1.98 22.83 -12.37
N GLY A 234 3.24 22.44 -12.57
CA GLY A 234 3.74 21.85 -13.81
C GLY A 234 3.17 20.45 -14.06
N ARG A 235 3.36 19.94 -15.29
CA ARG A 235 2.76 18.66 -15.70
C ARG A 235 3.34 17.48 -14.93
N ALA A 236 4.63 17.52 -14.63
CA ALA A 236 5.31 16.47 -13.87
C ALA A 236 4.86 16.45 -12.39
N GLU A 237 4.66 17.62 -11.78
CA GLU A 237 4.12 17.75 -10.42
C GLU A 237 2.72 17.14 -10.32
N ILE A 238 1.84 17.49 -11.29
CA ILE A 238 0.50 16.94 -11.38
C ILE A 238 0.52 15.42 -11.59
N ALA A 239 1.40 14.91 -12.44
CA ALA A 239 1.57 13.47 -12.66
C ALA A 239 1.96 12.73 -11.36
N ALA A 240 2.89 13.29 -10.58
CA ALA A 240 3.30 12.73 -9.29
C ALA A 240 2.16 12.75 -8.28
N ALA A 241 1.49 13.90 -8.11
CA ALA A 241 0.39 14.07 -7.18
C ALA A 241 -0.82 13.17 -7.50
N GLY A 242 -1.19 13.08 -8.78
CA GLY A 242 -2.27 12.19 -9.18
C GLY A 242 -1.92 10.73 -8.94
N ALA A 243 -0.66 10.31 -9.12
CA ALA A 243 -0.23 8.95 -8.79
C ALA A 243 -0.29 8.67 -7.27
N LEU A 244 0.00 9.66 -6.42
CA LEU A 244 -0.18 9.53 -4.97
C LEU A 244 -1.63 9.31 -4.58
N VAL A 245 -2.56 10.13 -5.09
CA VAL A 245 -3.99 9.99 -4.79
C VAL A 245 -4.52 8.62 -5.24
N ASP A 246 -4.08 8.14 -6.41
CA ASP A 246 -4.40 6.81 -6.93
C ASP A 246 -3.86 5.69 -6.02
N TYR A 247 -2.62 5.82 -5.56
CA TYR A 247 -1.99 4.84 -4.67
C TYR A 247 -2.63 4.79 -3.28
N VAL A 248 -2.99 5.95 -2.72
CA VAL A 248 -3.76 6.04 -1.47
C VAL A 248 -5.14 5.39 -1.65
N ALA A 249 -5.83 5.63 -2.76
CA ALA A 249 -7.13 5.00 -3.02
C ALA A 249 -7.04 3.46 -3.09
N LEU A 250 -5.94 2.92 -3.63
CA LEU A 250 -5.71 1.47 -3.69
C LEU A 250 -5.40 0.85 -2.33
N THR A 251 -4.64 1.56 -1.51
CA THR A 251 -4.20 1.07 -0.20
C THR A 251 -5.25 1.26 0.88
N GLN A 252 -6.09 2.30 0.75
CA GLN A 252 -7.10 2.71 1.71
C GLN A 252 -8.51 2.59 1.09
N GLN A 253 -9.01 1.36 0.91
CA GLN A 253 -10.30 1.15 0.24
C GLN A 253 -11.48 1.82 0.97
N ALA A 254 -11.46 1.85 2.30
CA ALA A 254 -12.48 2.54 3.10
C ALA A 254 -12.42 4.08 2.91
N TRP A 255 -11.20 4.64 2.78
CA TRP A 255 -10.98 6.06 2.53
C TRP A 255 -11.55 6.50 1.18
N ALA A 256 -11.38 5.68 0.14
CA ALA A 256 -11.96 5.95 -1.18
C ALA A 256 -13.50 5.97 -1.14
N GLN A 257 -14.12 5.13 -0.31
CA GLN A 257 -15.59 5.04 -0.18
C GLN A 257 -16.20 6.15 0.68
N GLN A 258 -15.45 6.72 1.63
CA GLN A 258 -15.92 7.76 2.55
C GLN A 258 -15.62 9.19 2.08
N GLY A 259 -15.21 9.37 0.82
CA GLY A 259 -14.94 10.68 0.25
C GLY A 259 -13.58 11.26 0.63
N GLY A 260 -12.53 10.45 0.53
CA GLY A 260 -11.14 10.73 0.93
C GLY A 260 -10.55 12.11 0.63
N ALA A 261 -11.16 12.88 -0.26
CA ALA A 261 -10.91 14.30 -0.50
C ALA A 261 -11.11 15.20 0.72
N ALA A 262 -12.00 14.83 1.66
CA ALA A 262 -12.14 15.55 2.92
C ALA A 262 -10.92 15.39 3.85
N TYR A 263 -10.05 14.41 3.56
CA TYR A 263 -8.92 14.04 4.43
C TYR A 263 -7.57 14.56 3.93
N LEU A 264 -7.41 14.80 2.63
CA LEU A 264 -6.21 15.44 2.08
C LEU A 264 -6.51 16.92 1.82
N MET A 265 -5.69 17.79 2.40
CA MET A 265 -5.73 19.22 2.10
C MET A 265 -5.37 19.45 0.62
N PRO A 266 -5.90 20.52 0.00
CA PRO A 266 -5.49 20.87 -1.35
C PRO A 266 -3.96 21.01 -1.46
N PRO A 267 -3.38 20.59 -2.59
CA PRO A 267 -1.92 20.61 -2.77
C PRO A 267 -1.36 22.02 -2.65
N GLN A 268 -0.23 22.16 -1.96
CA GLN A 268 0.51 23.40 -1.80
C GLN A 268 1.95 23.28 -2.32
N ARG A 269 2.73 24.37 -2.29
CA ARG A 269 4.18 24.34 -2.56
C ARG A 269 4.97 24.38 -1.26
#